data_AF-A0A6J4X2M7-F1
#
_entry.id   AF-A0A6J4X2M7-F1
#
_cell.length_a   1.000
_cell.length_b   1.000
_cell.length_c   1.000
_cell.angle_alpha   90.00
_cell.angle_beta   90.00
_cell.angle_gamma   90.00
#
_symmetry.space_group_name_H-M   'P 1'
#
loop_
_entity.id
_entity.type
_entity.pdbx_description
1 polymer ?
#
loop_
_entity_poly.entity_id
_entity_poly.type
_entity_poly.pdbx_seq_one_letter_code
_entity_poly.pdbx_strand_id
1 'polypeptide(L)' 'YTDGTPEVSYAYDDFNRLMRINDATGTTQYTYYADGALHTVDGPWDNDTLTYTYDRLGRMTGISPQTGQA' A
#
# COMPACT_ATOMS: atom_id res chain seq x y z
N TYR A 1 -1.35 22.83 24.20
CA TYR A 1 -0.54 22.89 22.97
C TYR A 1 -0.65 21.54 22.29
N THR A 2 -1.29 21.46 21.13
CA THR A 2 -0.96 20.44 20.15
C THR A 2 0.16 21.04 19.31
N ASP A 3 1.25 20.31 19.10
CA ASP A 3 2.46 20.79 18.39
C ASP A 3 2.21 21.03 16.88
N GLY A 4 0.94 21.04 16.44
CA GLY A 4 0.58 21.12 15.03
C GLY A 4 0.99 19.88 14.23
N THR A 5 1.56 18.85 14.87
CA THR A 5 1.91 17.61 14.20
C THR A 5 0.64 16.93 13.69
N PRO A 6 0.50 16.73 12.37
CA PRO A 6 -0.64 16.04 11.80
C PRO A 6 -0.73 14.62 12.38
N GLU A 7 -1.95 14.20 12.74
CA GLU A 7 -2.20 12.89 13.30
C GLU A 7 -1.95 11.81 12.23
N VAL A 8 -1.29 10.72 12.63
CA VAL A 8 -1.10 9.53 11.80
C VAL A 8 -1.98 8.41 12.35
N SER A 9 -2.80 7.81 11.50
CA SER A 9 -3.65 6.68 11.85
C SER A 9 -3.38 5.47 10.95
N TYR A 10 -3.57 4.28 11.54
CA TYR A 10 -3.31 2.99 10.91
C TYR A 10 -4.58 2.13 11.02
N ALA A 11 -4.95 1.48 9.93
CA ALA A 11 -5.98 0.44 9.94
C ALA A 11 -5.40 -0.88 9.44
N TYR A 12 -5.89 -1.97 10.02
CA TYR A 12 -5.42 -3.32 9.76
C TYR A 12 -6.58 -4.20 9.30
N ASP A 13 -6.28 -5.23 8.52
CA ASP A 13 -7.24 -6.27 8.18
C ASP A 13 -7.37 -7.33 9.30
N ASP A 14 -8.25 -8.31 9.11
CA ASP A 14 -8.52 -9.39 10.08
C ASP A 14 -7.30 -10.28 10.35
N PHE A 15 -6.26 -10.21 9.50
CA PHE A 15 -4.98 -10.91 9.67
C PHE A 15 -3.92 -10.03 10.33
N ASN A 16 -4.31 -8.87 10.89
CA ASN A 16 -3.42 -7.86 11.46
C ASN A 16 -2.37 -7.32 10.47
N ARG A 17 -2.68 -7.30 9.17
CA ARG A 17 -1.82 -6.69 8.15
C ARG A 17 -2.27 -5.27 7.88
N LEU A 18 -1.33 -4.38 7.61
CA LEU A 18 -1.61 -2.97 7.39
C LEU A 18 -2.46 -2.79 6.14
N MET A 19 -3.65 -2.22 6.26
CA MET A 19 -4.57 -1.98 5.15
C MET A 19 -4.59 -0.51 4.72
N ARG A 20 -4.37 0.41 5.66
CA ARG A 20 -4.41 1.86 5.39
C ARG A 20 -3.55 2.63 6.37
N ILE A 21 -2.83 3.62 5.84
CA ILE A 21 -2.21 4.72 6.61
C ILE A 21 -2.93 6.01 6.20
N ASN A 22 -3.28 6.84 7.17
CA ASN A 22 -3.65 8.23 6.89
C ASN A 22 -2.72 9.15 7.68
N ASP A 23 -1.98 10.00 6.98
CA ASP A 23 -1.04 10.95 7.54
C ASP A 23 -1.19 12.34 6.89
N ALA A 24 -0.27 13.26 7.20
CA ALA A 24 -0.24 14.63 6.69
C ALA A 24 -0.30 14.74 5.16
N THR A 25 0.29 13.76 4.47
CA THR A 25 0.44 13.74 3.02
C THR A 25 -0.78 13.15 2.31
N GLY A 26 -1.63 12.43 3.04
CA GLY A 26 -2.87 11.84 2.56
C GLY A 26 -3.04 10.39 3.02
N THR A 27 -3.78 9.61 2.23
CA THR A 27 -4.06 8.20 2.51
C THR A 27 -3.21 7.30 1.63
N THR A 28 -2.54 6.32 2.22
CA THR A 28 -1.94 5.18 1.51
C THR A 28 -2.74 3.91 1.82
N GLN A 29 -3.11 3.13 0.82
CA GLN A 29 -3.86 1.89 0.94
C GLN A 29 -3.04 0.70 0.46
N TYR A 30 -3.24 -0.44 1.14
CA TYR A 30 -2.54 -1.68 0.87
C TYR A 30 -3.56 -2.79 0.63
N THR A 31 -3.32 -3.60 -0.40
CA THR A 31 -4.08 -4.84 -0.61
C THR A 31 -3.15 -6.03 -0.65
N TYR A 32 -3.70 -7.21 -0.40
CA TYR A 32 -2.93 -8.44 -0.33
C TYR A 32 -3.61 -9.54 -1.12
N TYR A 33 -2.80 -10.45 -1.67
CA TYR A 33 -3.25 -11.73 -2.16
C TYR A 33 -3.73 -12.62 -1.01
N ALA A 34 -4.49 -13.67 -1.36
CA ALA A 34 -5.04 -14.62 -0.41
C ALA A 34 -3.97 -15.39 0.38
N ASP A 35 -2.76 -15.52 -0.18
CA ASP A 35 -1.62 -16.22 0.43
C ASP A 35 -0.82 -15.34 1.41
N GLY A 36 -1.15 -14.06 1.54
CA GLY A 36 -0.42 -13.14 2.42
C GLY A 36 0.39 -12.08 1.68
N ALA A 37 0.74 -12.30 0.42
CA ALA A 37 1.66 -11.43 -0.31
C ALA A 37 1.05 -10.06 -0.61
N LEU A 38 1.86 -9.00 -0.59
CA LEU A 38 1.43 -7.65 -0.95
C LEU A 38 0.98 -7.63 -2.41
N HIS A 39 -0.22 -7.14 -2.70
CA HIS A 39 -0.75 -7.09 -4.05
C HIS A 39 -0.65 -5.68 -4.63
N THR A 40 -1.20 -4.69 -3.93
CA THR A 40 -1.12 -3.28 -4.36
C THR A 40 -0.73 -2.35 -3.24
N VAL A 41 -0.08 -1.25 -3.61
CA VAL A 41 0.10 -0.05 -2.79
C VAL A 41 -0.47 1.11 -3.60
N ASP A 42 -1.44 1.81 -3.05
CA ASP A 42 -2.11 2.96 -3.67
C ASP A 42 -1.90 4.18 -2.79
N GLY A 43 -1.22 5.19 -3.31
CA GLY A 43 -0.84 6.36 -2.54
C GLY A 43 -1.90 7.47 -2.60
N PRO A 44 -1.57 8.66 -2.09
CA PRO A 44 -2.52 9.76 -2.02
C PRO A 44 -2.71 10.51 -3.35
N TRP A 45 -1.96 10.19 -4.40
CA TRP A 45 -1.97 10.93 -5.67
C TRP A 45 -2.61 10.15 -6.81
N ASP A 46 -3.09 10.87 -7.82
CA ASP A 46 -3.68 10.24 -8.99
C ASP A 46 -2.65 9.41 -9.75
N ASN A 47 -3.00 8.14 -9.99
CA ASN A 47 -2.22 7.19 -10.78
C ASN A 47 -0.86 6.77 -10.20
N ASP A 48 -0.75 6.71 -8.88
CA ASP A 48 0.44 6.27 -8.16
C ASP A 48 0.38 4.81 -7.65
N THR A 49 -0.69 4.06 -8.00
CA THR A 49 -0.80 2.66 -7.58
C THR A 49 0.34 1.82 -8.16
N LEU A 50 0.99 1.03 -7.30
CA LEU A 50 1.95 -0.01 -7.65
C LEU A 50 1.31 -1.38 -7.47
N THR A 51 1.45 -2.25 -8.47
CA THR A 51 1.03 -3.67 -8.39
C THR A 51 2.24 -4.58 -8.36
N TYR A 52 2.25 -5.52 -7.41
CA TYR A 52 3.32 -6.49 -7.20
C TYR A 52 2.91 -7.86 -7.73
N THR A 53 3.82 -8.52 -8.44
CA THR A 53 3.60 -9.88 -8.97
C THR A 53 4.65 -10.84 -8.44
N TYR A 54 4.25 -12.10 -8.29
CA TYR A 54 5.05 -13.15 -7.68
C TYR A 54 4.97 -14.43 -8.51
N ASP A 55 6.03 -15.25 -8.45
CA ASP A 55 5.97 -16.62 -8.96
C ASP A 55 5.34 -17.59 -7.94
N ARG A 56 5.17 -18.85 -8.36
CA ARG A 56 4.56 -19.91 -7.54
C ARG A 56 5.36 -20.26 -6.27
N LEU A 57 6.60 -19.78 -6.14
CA LEU A 57 7.43 -19.97 -4.96
C LEU A 57 7.38 -18.75 -4.02
N GLY A 58 6.52 -17.77 -4.31
CA GLY A 58 6.37 -16.55 -3.51
C GLY A 58 7.49 -15.54 -3.74
N ARG A 59 8.29 -15.68 -4.80
CA ARG A 59 9.36 -14.73 -5.13
C ARG A 59 8.78 -13.62 -6.00
N MET A 60 9.05 -12.37 -5.64
CA MET A 60 8.60 -11.22 -6.44
C MET A 60 9.23 -11.28 -7.83
N THR A 61 8.40 -11.19 -8.86
CA THR A 61 8.80 -11.23 -10.27
C THR A 61 8.62 -9.90 -10.98
N GLY A 62 7.85 -8.97 -10.43
CA GLY A 62 7.64 -7.67 -11.03
C GLY A 62 6.97 -6.66 -10.13
N ILE A 63 7.14 -5.40 -10.51
CA ILE A 63 6.42 -4.24 -10.00
C ILE A 63 5.92 -3.48 -11.22
N SER A 64 4.61 -3.24 -11.28
CA SER A 64 3.98 -2.48 -12.36
C SER A 64 3.34 -1.21 -11.79
N PRO A 65 3.80 -0.01 -12.18
CA PRO A 65 3.09 1.23 -11.87
C PRO A 65 1.79 1.35 -12.69
N GLN A 66 0.77 2.01 -12.14
CA GLN A 66 -0.50 2.30 -12.82
C GLN A 66 -0.28 3.13 -14.08
N THR A 67 0.60 4.12 -14.01
CA THR A 67 1.17 4.76 -15.18
C THR A 67 2.39 3.95 -15.59
N GLY A 68 2.27 3.14 -16.64
CA GLY A 68 3.37 2.34 -17.19
C GLY A 68 4.50 3.19 -17.81
N GLN A 69 5.11 4.10 -17.04
CA GLN A 69 6.32 4.81 -17.43
C GLN A 69 7.52 4.05 -16.84
N ALA A 70 8.16 3.30 -17.73
CA ALA A 70 9.56 2.91 -17.60
C ALA A 70 10.47 4.14 -17.75
#